data_AF-A0A2V9KSR4-F1
#
_entry.id   AF-A0A2V9KSR4-F1
#
_cell.length_a   1.000
_cell.length_b   1.000
_cell.length_c   1.000
_cell.angle_alpha   90.00
_cell.angle_beta   90.00
_cell.angle_gamma   90.00
#
_symmetry.space_group_name_H-M   'P 1'
#
loop_
_entity.id
_entity.type
_entity.pdbx_description
1 polymer ?
#
loop_
_entity_poly.entity_id
_entity_poly.type
_entity_poly.pdbx_seq_one_letter_code
_entity_poly.pdbx_strand_id
1 'polypeptide(L)'
;MRFRFDARKSQRLRANPKRGIGFEGAQEIFSHPYYLDQRSDVPEQYRAVGWVGKRLFSVIFEVREDREGEYYHLVTLWKATKKEQQLYEAYS
;
A
#
# COMPACT_ATOMS: atom_id res chain seq x y z
N MET A 1 0.64 -7.96 11.36
CA MET A 1 0.39 -8.26 9.94
C MET A 1 1.69 -8.64 9.26
N ARG A 2 1.72 -9.68 8.41
CA ARG A 2 2.92 -10.12 7.68
C ARG A 2 2.93 -9.47 6.30
N PHE A 3 4.09 -9.03 5.84
CA PHE A 3 4.24 -8.38 4.53
C PHE A 3 5.31 -9.07 3.69
N ARG A 4 5.06 -9.19 2.40
CA ARG A 4 6.05 -9.62 1.40
C ARG A 4 6.02 -8.73 0.18
N PHE A 5 7.17 -8.55 -0.43
CA PHE A 5 7.32 -7.79 -1.67
C PHE A 5 8.68 -8.07 -2.28
N ASP A 6 8.83 -7.75 -3.56
CA ASP A 6 10.12 -7.80 -4.23
C ASP A 6 11.03 -6.66 -3.74
N ALA A 7 12.17 -7.01 -3.14
CA ALA A 7 13.11 -6.04 -2.58
C ALA A 7 13.74 -5.12 -3.64
N ARG A 8 14.00 -5.63 -4.86
CA ARG A 8 14.54 -4.82 -5.96
C ARG A 8 13.51 -3.79 -6.42
N LYS A 9 12.23 -4.17 -6.48
CA LYS A 9 11.11 -3.28 -6.78
C LYS A 9 10.95 -2.22 -5.68
N SER A 10 11.09 -2.60 -4.41
CA SER A 10 11.07 -1.64 -3.31
C SER A 10 12.15 -0.57 -3.47
N GLN A 11 13.39 -0.98 -3.76
CA GLN A 11 14.51 -0.07 -3.99
C GLN A 11 14.25 0.86 -5.17
N ARG A 12 13.71 0.34 -6.29
CA ARG A 12 13.34 1.14 -7.46
C ARG A 12 12.25 2.17 -7.16
N LEU A 13 11.25 1.81 -6.34
CA LEU A 13 10.20 2.74 -5.92
C LEU A 13 10.78 3.84 -5.02
N ARG A 14 11.65 3.48 -4.07
CA ARG A 14 12.33 4.43 -3.21
C ARG A 14 13.17 5.43 -3.99
N ALA A 15 13.92 4.95 -4.99
CA ALA A 15 14.75 5.79 -5.85
C ALA A 15 13.95 6.68 -6.82
N ASN A 16 12.66 6.41 -7.03
CA ASN A 16 11.81 7.22 -7.91
C ASN A 16 11.24 8.44 -7.15
N PRO A 17 11.59 9.70 -7.49
CA PRO A 17 11.12 10.88 -6.76
C PRO A 17 9.59 11.08 -6.75
N LYS A 18 8.88 10.55 -7.77
CA LYS A 18 7.41 10.58 -7.82
C LYS A 18 6.79 9.62 -6.80
N ARG A 19 7.52 8.61 -6.34
CA ARG A 19 7.10 7.66 -5.29
C ARG A 19 7.73 8.06 -3.96
N GLY A 20 9.06 8.04 -3.88
CA GLY A 20 9.86 8.59 -2.78
C GLY A 20 9.98 7.71 -1.54
N ILE A 21 9.31 6.54 -1.52
CA ILE A 21 9.43 5.54 -0.47
C ILE A 21 9.47 4.13 -1.08
N GLY A 22 10.02 3.19 -0.31
CA GLY A 22 9.92 1.76 -0.58
C GLY A 22 8.70 1.14 0.10
N PHE A 23 8.50 -0.15 -0.14
CA PHE A 23 7.43 -0.93 0.47
C PHE A 23 7.56 -1.04 1.99
N GLU A 24 8.78 -0.98 2.54
CA GLU A 24 9.03 -0.95 3.98
C GLU A 24 8.36 0.26 4.64
N GLY A 25 8.44 1.44 4.00
CA GLY A 25 7.75 2.64 4.49
C GLY A 25 6.24 2.58 4.29
N ALA A 26 5.77 1.99 3.19
CA ALA A 26 4.34 1.86 2.93
C ALA A 26 3.60 0.92 3.90
N GLN A 27 4.31 0.07 4.66
CA GLN A 27 3.69 -0.74 5.71
C GLN A 27 3.04 0.12 6.81
N GLU A 28 3.53 1.34 7.03
CA GLU A 28 2.98 2.28 8.02
C GLU A 28 1.51 2.65 7.74
N ILE A 29 1.04 2.53 6.50
CA ILE A 29 -0.39 2.71 6.17
C ILE A 29 -1.28 1.84 7.07
N PHE A 30 -0.81 0.63 7.37
CA PHE A 30 -1.59 -0.36 8.12
C PHE A 30 -1.42 -0.26 9.64
N SER A 31 -0.61 0.68 10.15
CA SER A 31 -0.52 0.98 11.59
C SER A 31 -1.46 2.10 12.04
N HIS A 32 -2.18 2.71 11.10
CA HIS A 32 -3.12 3.80 11.32
C HIS A 32 -4.47 3.46 10.68
N PRO A 33 -5.55 4.22 10.94
CA PRO A 33 -6.75 4.15 10.12
C PRO A 33 -6.39 4.33 8.65
N TYR A 34 -6.97 3.50 7.78
CA TYR A 34 -6.78 3.57 6.34
C TYR A 34 -8.10 3.33 5.63
N TYR A 35 -8.28 4.01 4.50
CA TYR A 35 -9.36 3.71 3.57
C TYR A 35 -8.97 2.50 2.72
N LEU A 36 -9.85 1.53 2.63
CA LEU A 36 -9.66 0.30 1.86
C LEU A 36 -10.71 0.23 0.75
N ASP A 37 -10.26 0.02 -0.49
CA ASP A 37 -11.15 -0.46 -1.53
C ASP A 37 -10.61 -1.67 -2.28
N GLN A 38 -11.54 -2.50 -2.73
CA GLN A 38 -11.25 -3.66 -3.55
C GLN A 38 -11.12 -3.23 -5.01
N ARG A 39 -10.03 -3.64 -5.67
CA ARG A 39 -9.81 -3.49 -7.11
C ARG A 39 -9.72 -4.89 -7.71
N SER A 40 -10.79 -5.37 -8.35
CA SER A 40 -10.85 -6.71 -8.98
C SER A 40 -10.25 -6.69 -10.39
N ASP A 41 -9.61 -7.77 -10.92
CA ASP A 41 -10.28 -8.78 -11.78
C ASP A 41 -9.60 -10.19 -11.92
N VAL A 42 -8.66 -10.57 -11.05
CA VAL A 42 -7.89 -11.85 -10.90
C VAL A 42 -6.38 -11.67 -11.18
N PRO A 43 -5.49 -11.85 -10.18
CA PRO A 43 -5.79 -12.15 -8.77
C PRO A 43 -6.46 -10.97 -8.06
N GLU A 44 -7.12 -11.27 -6.95
CA GLU A 44 -7.79 -10.27 -6.13
C GLU A 44 -6.79 -9.26 -5.56
N GLN A 45 -7.03 -7.97 -5.84
CA GLN A 45 -6.20 -6.87 -5.39
C GLN A 45 -7.00 -5.88 -4.56
N TYR A 46 -6.29 -5.27 -3.61
CA TYR A 46 -6.83 -4.25 -2.73
C TYR A 46 -5.96 -3.00 -2.82
N ARG A 47 -6.58 -1.85 -2.62
CA ARG A 47 -5.89 -0.58 -2.43
C ARG A 47 -6.15 -0.08 -1.01
N ALA A 48 -5.08 0.14 -0.26
CA ALA A 48 -5.13 0.89 0.97
C ALA A 48 -4.62 2.31 0.74
N VAL A 49 -5.30 3.29 1.32
CA VAL A 49 -4.88 4.69 1.38
C VAL A 49 -4.73 5.08 2.84
N GLY A 50 -3.55 5.56 3.24
CA GLY A 50 -3.31 5.96 4.62
C GLY A 50 -2.00 6.71 4.81
N TRP A 51 -1.72 7.07 6.06
CA TRP A 51 -0.59 7.92 6.43
C TRP A 51 0.73 7.13 6.45
N VAL A 52 1.76 7.77 5.89
CA VAL A 52 3.17 7.42 6.07
C VAL A 52 3.89 8.71 6.49
N GLY A 53 4.27 8.80 7.76
CA GLY A 53 4.69 10.04 8.38
C GLY A 53 3.66 11.15 8.21
N LYS A 54 4.04 12.21 7.50
CA LYS A 54 3.21 13.43 7.31
C LYS A 54 2.48 13.47 5.96
N ARG A 55 2.37 12.35 5.23
CA ARG A 55 1.76 12.33 3.90
C ARG A 55 0.92 11.09 3.67
N LEU A 56 -0.19 11.24 2.95
CA LEU A 56 -1.01 10.12 2.48
C LEU A 56 -0.37 9.42 1.26
N PHE A 57 -0.37 8.10 1.32
CA PHE A 57 0.06 7.21 0.26
C PHE A 57 -1.03 6.19 -0.05
N SER A 58 -1.03 5.73 -1.29
CA SER A 58 -1.81 4.60 -1.75
C SER A 58 -0.88 3.41 -2.00
N VAL A 59 -1.26 2.23 -1.56
CA VAL A 59 -0.57 0.97 -1.86
C VAL A 59 -1.54 -0.04 -2.44
N ILE A 60 -1.12 -0.75 -3.49
CA ILE A 60 -1.82 -1.93 -3.99
C ILE A 60 -1.19 -3.16 -3.39
N PHE A 61 -2.01 -4.06 -2.88
CA PHE A 61 -1.57 -5.32 -2.31
C PHE A 61 -2.55 -6.46 -2.64
N GLU A 62 -2.06 -7.68 -2.49
CA GLU A 62 -2.83 -8.91 -2.59
C GLU A 62 -2.78 -9.64 -1.26
N VAL A 63 -3.88 -10.27 -0.87
CA VAL A 63 -3.91 -11.18 0.28
C VAL A 63 -3.52 -12.57 -0.21
N ARG A 64 -2.45 -13.14 0.33
CA ARG A 64 -1.92 -14.45 -0.06
C ARG A 64 -1.66 -15.29 1.18
N GLU A 65 -1.59 -16.61 1.02
CA GLU A 65 -1.28 -17.55 2.11
C GLU A 65 0.00 -18.33 1.84
N ASP A 66 0.74 -18.65 2.89
CA ASP A 66 1.81 -19.65 2.87
C ASP A 66 1.73 -20.57 4.09
N ARG A 67 2.77 -21.40 4.32
CA ARG A 67 2.81 -22.35 5.45
C ARG A 67 2.70 -21.69 6.84
N GLU A 68 2.95 -20.39 6.95
CA GLU A 68 2.84 -19.61 8.19
C GLU A 68 1.54 -18.79 8.25
N GLY A 69 0.65 -18.93 7.25
CA GLY A 69 -0.65 -18.26 7.16
C GLY A 69 -0.68 -17.07 6.20
N GLU A 70 -1.66 -16.18 6.41
CA GLU A 70 -1.94 -15.02 5.55
C GLU A 70 -0.81 -13.96 5.61
N TYR A 71 -0.51 -13.36 4.47
CA TYR A 71 0.37 -12.20 4.33
C TYR A 71 -0.08 -11.27 3.21
N TYR A 72 0.27 -9.99 3.34
CA TYR A 72 0.01 -8.99 2.31
C TYR A 72 1.19 -8.90 1.36
N HIS A 73 0.95 -9.23 0.09
CA HIS A 73 1.92 -9.05 -0.97
C HIS A 73 1.81 -7.63 -1.55
N LEU A 74 2.77 -6.74 -1.24
CA LEU A 74 2.73 -5.36 -1.73
C LEU A 74 3.19 -5.30 -3.19
N VAL A 75 2.32 -4.80 -4.06
CA VAL A 75 2.50 -4.80 -5.51
C VAL A 75 3.07 -3.48 -6.00
N THR A 76 2.54 -2.34 -5.57
CA THR A 76 3.01 -1.01 -5.98
C THR A 76 2.50 0.06 -5.01
N LEU A 77 3.09 1.26 -5.05
CA LEU A 77 2.67 2.39 -4.21
C LEU A 77 2.79 3.72 -4.96
N TRP A 78 2.07 4.74 -4.48
CA TRP A 78 2.24 6.12 -4.90
C TRP A 78 1.77 7.12 -3.83
N LYS A 79 2.24 8.36 -3.94
CA LYS A 79 1.68 9.49 -3.16
C LYS A 79 0.21 9.63 -3.51
N ALA A 80 -0.69 9.58 -2.52
CA ALA A 80 -2.12 9.62 -2.76
C ALA A 80 -2.50 10.84 -3.63
N THR A 81 -3.29 10.59 -4.67
CA THR A 81 -3.86 11.64 -5.52
C THR A 81 -4.90 12.46 -4.73
N LYS A 82 -5.29 13.65 -5.23
CA LYS A 82 -6.34 14.45 -4.59
C LYS A 82 -7.64 13.66 -4.38
N LYS A 83 -8.04 12.84 -5.36
CA LYS A 83 -9.23 12.00 -5.26
C LYS A 83 -9.09 10.93 -4.17
N GLU A 84 -7.91 10.32 -4.03
CA GLU A 84 -7.66 9.32 -2.99
C GLU A 84 -7.58 9.95 -1.59
N GLN A 85 -7.03 11.16 -1.48
CA GLN A 85 -7.06 11.92 -0.22
C GLN A 85 -8.51 12.22 0.19
N GLN A 86 -9.35 12.67 -0.75
CA GLN A 86 -10.77 12.89 -0.51
C GLN A 86 -11.51 11.60 -0.10
N LEU A 87 -11.17 10.45 -0.68
CA LEU A 87 -11.73 9.16 -0.27
C LEU A 87 -11.33 8.80 1.16
N TYR A 88 -10.07 9.02 1.53
CA TYR A 88 -9.60 8.84 2.90
C TYR A 88 -10.33 9.77 3.88
N GLU A 89 -10.42 11.06 3.56
CA GLU A 89 -11.05 12.08 4.40
C GLU A 89 -12.57 11.88 4.54
N ALA A 90 -13.25 11.35 3.53
CA ALA A 90 -14.68 11.03 3.61
C ALA A 90 -14.97 9.75 4.42
N TYR A 91 -13.96 8.90 4.60
CA TYR A 91 -14.06 7.67 5.40
C TYR A 91 -13.64 7.87 6.86
N SER A 92 -12.64 8.73 7.10
CA SER A 92 -12.05 9.01 8.41
C SER A 92 -12.88 9.97 9.25
#